data_AF-A0A6B7Q5S4-F1
#
_entry.id   AF-A0A6B7Q5S4-F1
#
_cell.length_a   1.000
_cell.length_b   1.000
_cell.length_c   1.000
_cell.angle_alpha   90.00
_cell.angle_beta   90.00
_cell.angle_gamma   90.00
#
_symmetry.space_group_name_H-M   'P 1'
#
loop_
_entity.id
_entity.type
_entity.pdbx_description
1 polymer ?
#
loop_
_entity_poly.entity_id
_entity_poly.type
_entity_poly.pdbx_seq_one_letter_code
_entity_poly.pdbx_strand_id
1 'polypeptide(L)' 'MRTVSIFKNGNNRAIRLPRDLDFDGVSELEIVREGDSIILRPVRPTWGSFAQLDRADPDFMAEREDVVSDEGRFDL' A
#
# COMPACT_ATOMS: atom_id res chain seq x y z
N MET A 1 3.44 22.27 5.20
CA MET A 1 2.68 21.80 6.37
C MET A 1 1.35 22.54 6.43
N ARG A 2 0.24 21.81 6.61
CA ARG A 2 -1.10 22.39 6.70
C ARG A 2 -1.75 21.93 8.00
N THR A 3 -2.34 22.86 8.73
CA THR A 3 -3.12 22.56 9.92
C THR A 3 -4.56 22.27 9.53
N VAL A 4 -5.18 21.28 10.17
CA VAL A 4 -6.60 20.97 10.02
C VAL A 4 -7.28 21.09 11.38
N SER A 5 -8.52 21.56 11.39
CA SER A 5 -9.33 21.62 12.61
C SER A 5 -9.88 20.24 12.96
N ILE A 6 -9.84 19.88 14.24
CA ILE A 6 -10.47 18.67 14.75
C ILE A 6 -11.86 19.05 15.30
N PHE A 7 -12.89 18.31 14.92
CA PHE A 7 -14.26 18.53 15.38
C PHE A 7 -14.86 17.27 16.00
N LYS A 8 -15.99 17.39 16.69
CA LYS A 8 -16.73 16.23 17.24
C LYS A 8 -17.70 15.68 16.19
N ASN A 9 -17.74 14.36 16.07
CA ASN A 9 -18.74 13.62 15.31
C ASN A 9 -19.34 12.54 16.22
N GLY A 10 -20.51 12.84 16.80
CA GLY A 10 -21.08 12.05 17.89
C GLY A 10 -20.13 11.95 19.09
N ASN A 11 -19.85 10.73 19.53
CA ASN A 11 -18.90 10.46 20.61
C ASN A 11 -17.42 10.49 20.18
N ASN A 12 -17.15 10.63 18.88
CA ASN A 12 -15.80 10.57 18.31
C ASN A 12 -15.27 11.96 17.93
N ARG A 13 -13.96 12.04 17.69
CA ARG A 13 -13.32 13.19 17.05
C ARG A 13 -13.02 12.85 15.59
N ALA A 14 -13.17 13.84 14.72
CA ALA A 14 -12.92 13.70 13.30
C ALA A 14 -12.08 14.87 12.76
N ILE A 15 -11.34 14.61 11.70
CA ILE A 15 -10.65 15.62 10.89
C ILE A 15 -11.30 15.67 9.51
N ARG A 16 -11.23 16.83 8.84
CA ARG A 16 -11.56 16.90 7.41
C ARG A 16 -10.29 16.59 6.64
N LEU A 17 -10.28 15.52 5.85
CA LEU A 17 -9.19 15.22 4.95
C LEU A 17 -9.26 16.18 3.75
N PRO A 18 -8.22 16.99 3.50
CA PRO A 18 -8.17 17.83 2.30
C PRO A 18 -8.22 16.97 1.04
N ARG A 19 -8.93 17.43 0.00
CA ARG A 19 -9.12 16.68 -1.25
C ARG A 19 -7.80 16.35 -1.97
N ASP A 20 -6.80 17.22 -1.81
CA ASP A 20 -5.45 17.04 -2.34
C ASP A 20 -4.62 15.97 -1.58
N LEU A 21 -5.08 15.57 -0.39
CA LEU A 21 -4.47 14.52 0.44
C LEU A 21 -5.35 13.25 0.51
N ASP A 22 -6.39 13.19 -0.31
CA ASP A 22 -7.31 12.06 -0.34
C ASP A 22 -6.73 10.86 -1.10
N PHE A 23 -7.24 9.66 -0.81
CA PHE A 23 -6.82 8.42 -1.47
C PHE A 23 -7.88 8.01 -2.51
N ASP A 24 -7.51 8.03 -3.79
CA ASP A 24 -8.42 7.63 -4.85
C ASP A 24 -8.75 6.13 -4.77
N GLY A 25 -10.03 5.79 -4.91
CA GLY A 25 -10.51 4.41 -4.89
C GLY A 25 -10.39 3.67 -3.55
N VAL A 26 -10.09 4.33 -2.44
CA VAL A 26 -9.94 3.70 -1.12
C VAL A 26 -11.08 4.10 -0.19
N SER A 27 -11.80 3.11 0.35
CA SER A 27 -12.88 3.32 1.32
C SER A 27 -12.43 3.21 2.78
N GLU A 28 -11.30 2.56 3.04
CA GLU A 28 -10.82 2.24 4.39
C GLU A 28 -9.32 2.46 4.55
N LEU A 29 -8.93 3.05 5.69
CA LEU A 29 -7.54 3.29 6.08
C LEU A 29 -7.24 2.58 7.39
N GLU A 30 -6.06 1.99 7.48
CA GLU A 30 -5.47 1.59 8.75
C GLU A 30 -5.00 2.84 9.50
N ILE A 31 -5.21 2.85 10.82
CA ILE A 31 -4.76 3.91 11.73
C ILE A 31 -3.73 3.36 12.71
N VAL A 32 -2.53 3.95 12.73
CA VAL A 32 -1.43 3.59 13.62
C VAL A 32 -1.00 4.81 14.42
N ARG A 33 -0.66 4.61 15.70
CA ARG A 33 -0.10 5.65 16.57
C ARG A 33 1.37 5.37 16.85
N GLU A 34 2.22 6.35 16.57
CA GLU A 34 3.64 6.33 16.89
C GLU A 34 3.97 7.58 17.71
N GLY A 35 4.05 7.42 19.03
CA GLY A 35 4.22 8.55 19.95
C GLY A 35 3.08 9.57 19.85
N ASP A 36 3.42 10.80 19.46
CA ASP A 36 2.49 11.90 19.23
C ASP A 36 1.91 11.94 17.81
N SER A 37 2.38 11.05 16.93
CA SER A 37 1.97 10.98 15.53
C SER A 37 0.86 9.95 15.31
N ILE A 38 -0.08 10.29 14.42
CA ILE A 38 -1.08 9.36 13.89
C ILE A 38 -0.79 9.19 12.41
N ILE A 39 -0.59 7.95 11.98
CA ILE A 39 -0.32 7.56 10.60
C ILE A 39 -1.58 6.89 10.06
N LEU A 40 -2.07 7.42 8.93
CA LEU A 40 -3.17 6.82 8.17
C LEU A 40 -2.59 6.27 6.87
N ARG A 41 -2.91 5.02 6.53
CA ARG A 41 -2.50 4.41 5.26
C ARG A 41 -3.59 3.49 4.71
N PRO A 42 -3.72 3.37 3.37
CA PRO A 42 -4.67 2.44 2.77
C PRO A 42 -4.50 1.02 3.30
N VAL A 43 -5.61 0.34 3.56
CA VAL A 43 -5.58 -1.08 3.85
C VAL A 43 -5.08 -1.79 2.60
N ARG A 44 -3.96 -2.49 2.72
CA ARG A 44 -3.38 -3.30 1.64
C ARG A 44 -3.26 -4.74 2.09
N PRO A 45 -3.42 -5.70 1.18
CA PRO A 45 -3.12 -7.10 1.49
C PRO A 45 -1.65 -7.23 1.91
N THR A 46 -1.39 -8.01 2.95
CA THR A 46 -0.03 -8.34 3.39
C THR A 46 0.53 -9.49 2.55
N TRP A 47 1.83 -9.77 2.61
CA TRP A 47 2.37 -10.99 1.98
C TRP A 47 1.68 -12.27 2.43
N GLY A 48 1.10 -12.30 3.64
CA GLY A 48 0.31 -13.43 4.11
C GLY A 48 -0.96 -13.69 3.28
N SER A 49 -1.55 -12.65 2.67
CA SER A 49 -2.72 -12.82 1.80
C SER A 49 -2.36 -13.47 0.47
N PHE A 50 -1.10 -13.44 0.05
CA PHE A 50 -0.65 -14.07 -1.19
C PHE A 50 -0.95 -15.58 -1.19
N ALA A 51 -0.84 -16.23 -0.04
CA ALA A 51 -1.14 -17.66 0.11
C ALA A 51 -2.62 -18.01 -0.11
N GLN A 52 -3.52 -17.01 -0.12
CA GLN A 52 -4.95 -17.20 -0.36
C GLN A 52 -5.32 -17.07 -1.85
N LEU A 53 -4.39 -16.62 -2.70
CA LEU A 53 -4.61 -16.53 -4.14
C LEU A 53 -4.53 -17.93 -4.77
N ASP A 54 -5.25 -18.09 -5.87
CA ASP A 54 -5.20 -19.31 -6.66
C ASP A 54 -3.79 -19.54 -7.21
N ARG A 55 -3.44 -20.82 -7.39
CA ARG A 55 -2.19 -21.18 -8.05
C ARG A 55 -2.23 -20.68 -9.49
N ALA A 56 -1.07 -20.25 -9.98
CA ALA A 56 -0.90 -19.99 -11.40
C ALA A 56 -1.16 -21.28 -12.20
N ASP A 57 -1.58 -21.11 -13.45
CA ASP A 57 -1.76 -22.23 -14.37
C ASP A 57 -0.46 -23.01 -14.57
N PRO A 58 -0.52 -24.33 -14.85
CA PRO A 58 0.68 -25.18 -14.94
C PRO A 58 1.72 -24.73 -15.99
N ASP A 59 1.27 -24.02 -17.02
CA ASP A 59 2.09 -23.50 -18.12
C ASP A 59 2.45 -22.01 -17.97
N PHE A 60 1.95 -21.33 -16.93
CA PHE A 60 2.26 -19.94 -16.66
C PHE A 60 3.78 -19.78 -16.44
N MET A 61 4.42 -19.04 -17.33
CA MET A 61 5.88 -18.87 -17.35
C MET A 61 6.69 -20.18 -17.48
N ALA A 62 6.17 -21.18 -18.19
CA ALA A 62 6.93 -22.39 -18.53
C ALA A 62 8.21 -22.08 -19.32
N GLU A 63 8.17 -21.04 -20.15
CA GLU A 63 9.34 -20.45 -20.80
C GLU A 63 9.50 -19.01 -20.30
N ARG A 64 10.73 -18.65 -19.93
CA ARG A 64 11.10 -17.29 -19.53
C ARG A 64 12.32 -16.88 -20.33
N GLU A 65 12.13 -15.95 -21.25
CA GLU A 65 13.24 -15.40 -22.03
C GLU A 65 14.14 -14.54 -21.14
N ASP A 66 15.45 -14.66 -21.35
CA ASP A 66 16.43 -13.76 -20.75
C ASP A 66 16.35 -12.41 -21.48
N VAL A 67 15.85 -11.40 -20.76
CA VAL A 67 15.77 -10.01 -21.26
C VAL A 67 17.07 -9.22 -21.08
N VAL A 68 18.08 -9.83 -20.45
CA VAL A 68 19.42 -9.26 -20.31
C VAL A 68 20.38 -10.22 -21.01
N SER A 69 20.87 -9.82 -22.18
CA SER A 69 22.09 -10.42 -22.72
C SER A 69 23.22 -10.10 -21.76
N ASP A 70 23.98 -11.10 -21.33
CA ASP A 70 25.15 -10.92 -20.49
C ASP A 70 26.22 -10.12 -21.27
N GLU A 71 26.10 -8.79 -21.24
CA GLU A 71 27.05 -7.85 -21.85
C GLU A 71 28.33 -7.72 -20.98
N GLY A 72 28.83 -8.84 -20.43
CA GLY A 72 30.09 -8.90 -19.70
C GLY A 72 30.13 -8.06 -18.41
N ARG A 73 29.01 -7.95 -17.68
CA ARG A 73 28.95 -7.10 -16.46
C ARG A 73 29.63 -7.70 -15.24
N PHE A 74 30.08 -8.94 -15.30
CA PHE A 74 30.78 -9.62 -14.21
C PHE A 74 32.01 -10.37 -14.72
N ASP A 75 33.12 -9.66 -14.88
CA ASP A 75 34.45 -10.28 -14.85
C ASP A 75 34.89 -10.39 -13.37
N LEU A 76 35.03 -11.62 -12.87
CA LEU A 76 35.60 -11.94 -11.55
C LEU A 76 37.09 -12.24 -11.65
#